data_AF-A0A6I7MW98-F1
#
_entry.id   AF-A0A6I7MW98-F1
#
_cell.length_a   1.000
_cell.length_b   1.000
_cell.length_c   1.000
_cell.angle_alpha   90.00
_cell.angle_beta   90.00
_cell.angle_gamma   90.00
#
_symmetry.space_group_name_H-M   'P 1'
#
loop_
_entity.id
_entity.type
_entity.pdbx_description
1 polymer ?
#
loop_
_entity_poly.entity_id
_entity_poly.type
_entity_poly.pdbx_seq_one_letter_code
_entity_poly.pdbx_strand_id
1 'polypeptide(L)'
;MVFMTLLYRKPISSYFAVALLFSFLVLRLQKHIEEQRANTLVFYGIPKGYALDFWIGKDLYYADHGLETDLNYKVSPHRTAVNPSRKHALPVLVNDTLQRMVLPAGYGHIDIDKERIFLGGLSSNHSYIWEKGKWQPVTVSDSISLGQKTYKFVF
;
A
#
# COMPACT_ATOMS: atom_id res chain seq x y z
N MET A 1 43.66 -34.85 -17.32
CA MET A 1 42.68 -35.41 -16.35
C MET A 1 42.79 -34.83 -14.93
N VAL A 2 43.55 -33.76 -14.68
CA VAL A 2 43.71 -33.16 -13.33
C VAL A 2 42.80 -31.95 -13.08
N PHE A 3 42.22 -31.38 -14.14
CA PHE A 3 41.34 -30.21 -14.03
C PHE A 3 39.91 -30.54 -13.58
N MET A 4 39.43 -31.77 -13.78
CA MET A 4 38.10 -32.19 -13.31
C MET A 4 38.06 -32.54 -11.82
N THR A 5 39.19 -32.94 -11.22
CA THR A 5 39.26 -33.32 -9.80
C THR A 5 39.34 -32.12 -8.86
N LEU A 6 39.75 -30.94 -9.34
CA LEU A 6 39.77 -29.69 -8.56
C LEU A 6 38.39 -29.04 -8.43
N LEU A 7 37.47 -29.29 -9.36
CA LEU A 7 36.08 -28.80 -9.26
C LEU A 7 35.23 -29.63 -8.28
N TYR A 8 35.69 -30.83 -7.89
CA TYR A 8 34.89 -31.79 -7.11
C TYR A 8 35.21 -31.83 -5.60
N ARG A 9 36.27 -31.14 -5.13
CA ARG A 9 36.65 -31.06 -3.70
C ARG A 9 36.17 -29.77 -3.04
N LYS A 10 34.95 -29.33 -3.33
CA LYS A 10 34.34 -28.28 -2.50
C LYS A 10 33.84 -28.90 -1.21
N PRO A 11 34.22 -28.36 -0.03
CA PRO A 11 33.79 -28.92 1.24
C PRO A 11 32.26 -28.83 1.32
N ILE A 12 31.62 -29.85 1.90
CA ILE A 12 30.15 -29.94 2.06
C ILE A 12 29.58 -28.66 2.67
N SER A 13 30.35 -27.97 3.52
CA SER A 13 30.03 -26.67 4.11
C SER A 13 29.71 -25.58 3.08
N SER A 14 30.36 -25.58 1.90
CA SER A 14 30.08 -24.62 0.84
C SER A 14 28.74 -24.86 0.16
N TYR A 15 28.35 -26.12 -0.06
CA TYR A 15 27.01 -26.47 -0.56
C TYR A 15 25.93 -26.12 0.47
N PHE A 16 26.20 -26.33 1.75
CA PHE A 16 25.31 -25.95 2.84
C PHE A 16 25.11 -24.42 2.91
N ALA A 17 26.18 -23.63 2.78
CA ALA A 17 26.09 -22.17 2.75
C ALA A 17 25.30 -21.65 1.54
N VAL A 18 25.49 -22.26 0.36
CA VAL A 18 24.70 -21.94 -0.84
C VAL A 18 23.22 -22.29 -0.65
N ALA A 19 22.91 -23.45 -0.06
CA ALA A 19 21.54 -23.84 0.26
C ALA A 19 20.88 -22.86 1.25
N LEU A 20 21.59 -22.41 2.28
CA LEU A 20 21.11 -21.39 3.22
C LEU A 20 20.82 -20.05 2.53
N LEU A 21 21.74 -19.58 1.68
CA LEU A 21 21.56 -18.36 0.89
C LEU A 21 20.36 -18.47 -0.04
N PHE A 22 20.21 -19.61 -0.72
CA PHE A 22 19.08 -19.86 -1.60
C PHE A 22 17.75 -19.84 -0.83
N SER A 23 17.67 -20.56 0.29
CA SER A 23 16.49 -20.56 1.15
C SER A 23 16.16 -19.14 1.67
N PHE A 24 17.16 -18.37 2.09
CA PHE A 24 16.98 -16.98 2.50
C PHE A 24 16.41 -16.11 1.37
N LEU A 25 16.92 -16.26 0.14
CA LEU A 25 16.42 -15.54 -1.03
C LEU A 25 14.98 -15.93 -1.37
N VAL A 26 14.64 -17.22 -1.29
CA VAL A 26 13.26 -17.70 -1.53
C VAL A 26 12.30 -17.11 -0.49
N LEU A 27 12.66 -17.13 0.80
CA LEU A 27 11.85 -16.53 1.87
C LEU A 27 11.65 -15.03 1.64
N ARG A 28 12.73 -14.32 1.26
CA ARG A 28 12.65 -12.88 0.95
C ARG A 28 11.74 -12.61 -0.25
N LEU A 29 11.83 -13.44 -1.29
CA LEU A 29 11.01 -13.33 -2.48
C LEU A 29 9.54 -13.60 -2.16
N GLN A 30 9.23 -14.62 -1.36
CA GLN A 30 7.87 -14.89 -0.90
C GLN A 30 7.28 -13.70 -0.15
N LYS A 31 8.02 -13.13 0.81
CA LYS A 31 7.60 -11.93 1.54
C LYS A 31 7.34 -10.75 0.60
N HIS A 32 8.21 -10.54 -0.40
CA HIS A 32 8.03 -9.47 -1.37
C HIS A 32 6.78 -9.68 -2.26
N ILE A 33 6.50 -10.92 -2.66
CA ILE A 33 5.29 -11.26 -3.43
C ILE A 33 4.03 -11.04 -2.58
N GLU A 34 4.08 -11.40 -1.30
CA GLU A 34 2.96 -11.21 -0.37
C GLU A 34 2.66 -9.72 -0.14
N GLU A 35 3.71 -8.91 0.09
CA GLU A 35 3.59 -7.45 0.19
C GLU A 35 3.00 -6.82 -1.08
N GLN A 36 3.31 -7.36 -2.27
CA GLN A 36 2.73 -6.90 -3.54
C GLN A 36 1.28 -7.35 -3.76
N ARG A 37 0.83 -8.41 -3.07
CA ARG A 37 -0.55 -8.91 -3.16
C ARG A 37 -1.47 -8.30 -2.12
N ALA A 38 -0.90 -7.71 -1.06
CA ALA A 38 -1.67 -7.09 0.01
C ALA A 38 -2.48 -5.91 -0.52
N ASN A 39 -3.75 -5.85 -0.16
CA ASN A 39 -4.61 -4.76 -0.60
C ASN A 39 -4.29 -3.54 0.26
N THR A 40 -4.02 -2.40 -0.38
CA THR A 40 -3.50 -1.23 0.33
C THR A 40 -4.35 -0.01 0.03
N LEU A 41 -4.92 0.59 1.08
CA LEU A 41 -5.66 1.84 1.00
C LEU A 41 -4.81 2.97 1.55
N VAL A 42 -4.59 4.01 0.76
CA VAL A 42 -3.83 5.19 1.15
C VAL A 42 -4.73 6.40 1.05
N PHE A 43 -4.87 7.11 2.17
CA PHE A 43 -5.54 8.40 2.23
C PHE A 43 -4.53 9.50 2.34
N TYR A 44 -4.72 10.55 1.56
CA TYR A 44 -3.89 11.72 1.55
C TYR A 44 -4.72 12.93 1.97
N GLY A 45 -4.44 13.48 3.15
CA GLY A 45 -4.94 14.78 3.54
C GLY A 45 -4.16 15.90 2.86
N ILE A 46 -4.88 16.78 2.18
CA ILE A 46 -4.32 17.98 1.56
C ILE A 46 -4.94 19.24 2.11
N PRO A 47 -4.27 20.40 1.97
CA PRO A 47 -4.78 21.67 2.48
C PRO A 47 -6.19 22.02 2.00
N LYS A 48 -6.62 21.57 0.81
CA LYS A 48 -7.92 21.88 0.20
C LYS A 48 -8.72 20.65 -0.24
N GLY A 49 -8.63 19.56 0.53
CA GLY A 49 -9.44 18.36 0.27
C GLY A 49 -8.72 17.06 0.60
N TYR A 50 -8.91 16.05 -0.24
CA TYR A 50 -8.31 14.74 -0.04
C TYR A 50 -8.03 14.01 -1.35
N ALA A 51 -7.21 12.98 -1.23
CA ALA A 51 -7.12 11.94 -2.24
C ALA A 51 -7.09 10.57 -1.60
N LEU A 52 -7.48 9.58 -2.38
CA LEU A 52 -7.55 8.19 -1.95
C LEU A 52 -7.04 7.31 -3.09
N ASP A 53 -6.08 6.45 -2.78
CA ASP A 53 -5.62 5.38 -3.64
C ASP A 53 -5.86 4.03 -2.96
N PHE A 54 -6.64 3.16 -3.59
CA PHE A 54 -6.92 1.80 -3.13
C PHE A 54 -6.38 0.78 -4.13
N TRP A 55 -5.34 0.07 -3.71
CA TRP A 55 -4.67 -0.96 -4.48
C TRP A 55 -5.27 -2.31 -4.16
N ILE A 56 -5.77 -2.99 -5.20
CA ILE A 56 -6.21 -4.39 -5.13
C ILE A 56 -5.32 -5.18 -6.09
N GLY A 57 -4.35 -5.91 -5.54
CA GLY A 57 -3.27 -6.51 -6.32
C GLY A 57 -2.53 -5.46 -7.16
N LYS A 58 -2.69 -5.51 -8.49
CA LYS A 58 -2.05 -4.56 -9.44
C LYS A 58 -2.97 -3.45 -9.95
N ASP A 59 -4.25 -3.48 -9.56
CA ASP A 59 -5.23 -2.51 -10.02
C ASP A 59 -5.37 -1.38 -9.00
N LEU A 60 -5.46 -0.15 -9.49
CA LEU A 60 -5.60 1.05 -8.68
C LEU A 60 -7.02 1.60 -8.81
N TYR A 61 -7.71 1.70 -7.68
CA TYR A 61 -8.97 2.40 -7.53
C TYR A 61 -8.72 3.74 -6.85
N TYR A 62 -9.12 4.87 -7.44
CA TYR A 62 -8.73 6.18 -6.94
C TYR A 62 -9.90 7.16 -6.85
N ALA A 63 -9.86 8.05 -5.86
CA ALA A 63 -10.79 9.18 -5.73
C ALA A 63 -10.01 10.45 -5.37
N ASP A 64 -10.30 11.51 -6.10
CA ASP A 64 -9.51 12.73 -6.11
C ASP A 64 -10.41 13.95 -5.92
N HIS A 65 -10.32 14.59 -4.75
CA HIS A 65 -11.09 15.79 -4.43
C HIS A 65 -10.12 16.91 -4.00
N GLY A 66 -9.35 17.44 -4.94
CA GLY A 66 -8.38 18.53 -4.76
C GLY A 66 -7.86 19.09 -6.08
N LEU A 67 -7.31 20.31 -6.05
CA LEU A 67 -6.72 20.97 -7.24
C LEU A 67 -5.47 20.22 -7.70
N GLU A 68 -5.32 19.98 -9.01
CA GLU A 68 -4.20 19.22 -9.58
C GLU A 68 -2.82 19.73 -9.18
N THR A 69 -2.67 21.03 -8.95
CA THR A 69 -1.43 21.67 -8.51
C THR A 69 -1.00 21.25 -7.11
N ASP A 70 -1.96 20.91 -6.24
CA ASP A 70 -1.68 20.45 -4.88
C ASP A 70 -1.29 18.96 -4.90
N LEU A 71 -1.64 18.23 -5.96
CA LEU A 71 -1.46 16.78 -6.12
C LEU A 71 -0.02 16.34 -6.44
N ASN A 72 0.97 17.23 -6.39
CA ASN A 72 2.37 16.85 -6.65
C ASN A 72 2.86 15.72 -5.72
N TYR A 73 2.22 15.49 -4.56
CA TYR A 73 2.48 14.34 -3.68
C TYR A 73 1.78 13.02 -4.10
N LYS A 74 0.78 13.05 -5.01
CA LYS A 74 0.21 11.84 -5.65
C LYS A 74 1.22 11.15 -6.55
N VAL A 75 2.23 11.88 -6.97
CA VAL A 75 3.53 11.33 -7.35
C VAL A 75 4.28 10.92 -6.07
N SER A 76 3.64 10.11 -5.23
CA SER A 76 4.42 9.25 -4.34
C SER A 76 5.31 8.45 -5.28
N PRO A 77 6.60 8.25 -4.97
CA PRO A 77 7.45 7.32 -5.70
C PRO A 77 6.73 5.98 -5.94
N HIS A 78 5.81 5.59 -5.05
CA HIS A 78 4.99 4.39 -5.14
C HIS A 78 3.95 4.37 -6.28
N ARG A 79 3.23 5.46 -6.59
CA ARG A 79 2.18 5.44 -7.64
C ARG A 79 2.77 5.32 -9.04
N THR A 80 3.92 5.95 -9.25
CA THR A 80 4.69 5.89 -10.50
C THR A 80 5.54 4.61 -10.58
N ALA A 81 6.13 4.15 -9.47
CA ALA A 81 6.96 2.94 -9.45
C ALA A 81 6.13 1.65 -9.60
N VAL A 82 4.90 1.60 -9.07
CA VAL A 82 4.09 0.37 -9.13
C VAL A 82 3.47 0.15 -10.50
N ASN A 83 3.33 1.20 -11.31
CA ASN A 83 2.77 1.17 -12.67
C ASN A 83 1.48 0.30 -12.75
N PRO A 84 0.34 0.82 -12.28
CA PRO A 84 -0.88 0.02 -12.14
C PRO A 84 -1.26 -0.63 -13.47
N SER A 85 -1.71 -1.88 -13.41
CA SER A 85 -2.19 -2.59 -14.59
C SER A 85 -3.48 -1.95 -15.13
N ARG A 86 -4.35 -1.50 -14.23
CA ARG A 86 -5.58 -0.75 -14.55
C ARG A 86 -5.84 0.34 -13.53
N LYS A 87 -6.53 1.40 -13.96
CA LYS A 87 -6.96 2.52 -13.14
C LYS A 87 -8.48 2.66 -13.19
N HIS A 88 -9.12 2.73 -12.03
CA HIS A 88 -10.57 2.82 -11.88
C HIS A 88 -10.90 4.01 -10.98
N ALA A 89 -11.68 4.97 -11.49
CA ALA A 89 -12.20 6.03 -10.63
C ALA A 89 -13.27 5.46 -9.69
N LEU A 90 -13.14 5.72 -8.39
CA LEU A 90 -14.14 5.32 -7.40
C LEU A 90 -15.35 6.27 -7.49
N PRO A 91 -16.57 5.73 -7.44
CA PRO A 91 -17.76 6.56 -7.36
C PRO A 91 -17.84 7.24 -5.99
N VAL A 92 -18.04 8.57 -6.01
CA VAL A 92 -18.23 9.40 -4.82
C VAL A 92 -19.66 9.89 -4.80
N LEU A 93 -20.43 9.51 -3.78
CA LEU A 93 -21.79 9.98 -3.54
C LEU A 93 -21.72 11.13 -2.53
N VAL A 94 -22.24 12.30 -2.89
CA VAL A 94 -22.22 13.49 -2.04
C VAL A 94 -23.63 13.80 -1.57
N ASN A 95 -23.83 13.91 -0.26
CA ASN A 95 -25.07 14.33 0.36
C ASN A 95 -24.77 15.35 1.46
N ASP A 96 -25.10 16.61 1.22
CA ASP A 96 -24.76 17.76 2.08
C ASP A 96 -23.27 17.81 2.44
N THR A 97 -22.91 17.47 3.69
CA THR A 97 -21.52 17.46 4.18
C THR A 97 -20.88 16.08 4.17
N LEU A 98 -21.68 15.03 3.91
CA LEU A 98 -21.24 13.65 3.91
C LEU A 98 -20.89 13.21 2.49
N GLN A 99 -19.68 12.72 2.31
CA GLN A 99 -19.22 12.08 1.07
C GLN A 99 -18.99 10.60 1.32
N ARG A 100 -19.66 9.75 0.55
CA ARG A 100 -19.52 8.30 0.62
C ARG A 100 -18.80 7.78 -0.61
N MET A 101 -17.66 7.14 -0.40
CA MET A 101 -16.91 6.44 -1.43
C MET A 101 -17.23 4.95 -1.37
N VAL A 102 -17.74 4.41 -2.48
CA VAL A 102 -18.08 2.98 -2.56
C VAL A 102 -16.86 2.23 -3.09
N LEU A 103 -16.32 1.33 -2.26
CA LEU A 103 -15.19 0.48 -2.65
C LEU A 103 -15.67 -0.70 -3.52
N PRO A 104 -14.76 -1.39 -4.23
CA PRO A 104 -15.08 -2.60 -4.96
C PRO A 104 -15.76 -3.66 -4.08
N ALA A 105 -16.53 -4.55 -4.70
CA ALA A 105 -17.33 -5.55 -4.00
C ALA A 105 -16.49 -6.34 -2.98
N GLY A 106 -17.00 -6.41 -1.73
CA GLY A 106 -16.33 -7.09 -0.61
C GLY A 106 -15.53 -6.18 0.32
N TYR A 107 -15.28 -4.91 -0.03
CA TYR A 107 -14.52 -3.97 0.82
C TYR A 107 -15.38 -2.89 1.50
N GLY A 108 -16.67 -2.79 1.16
CA GLY A 108 -17.59 -1.87 1.83
C GLY A 108 -17.53 -0.44 1.30
N HIS A 109 -17.57 0.54 2.22
CA HIS A 109 -17.59 1.96 1.88
C HIS A 109 -16.81 2.78 2.90
N ILE A 110 -16.44 3.98 2.48
CA ILE A 110 -15.74 4.96 3.30
C ILE A 110 -16.61 6.21 3.35
N ASP A 111 -16.88 6.70 4.54
CA ASP A 111 -17.63 7.93 4.74
C ASP A 111 -16.68 9.05 5.16
N ILE A 112 -16.78 10.21 4.51
CA ILE A 112 -16.05 11.43 4.85
C ILE A 112 -17.06 12.48 5.26
N ASP A 113 -16.97 12.95 6.50
CA ASP A 113 -17.74 14.11 6.97
C ASP A 113 -16.74 15.20 7.37
N LYS A 114 -16.75 16.29 6.58
CA LYS A 114 -15.83 17.43 6.69
C LYS A 114 -14.36 17.02 6.58
N GLU A 115 -13.74 16.69 7.69
CA GLU A 115 -12.32 16.33 7.82
C GLU A 115 -12.10 14.98 8.54
N ARG A 116 -13.19 14.27 8.87
CA ARG A 116 -13.12 12.94 9.45
C ARG A 116 -13.47 11.90 8.42
N ILE A 117 -12.62 10.89 8.32
CA ILE A 117 -12.88 9.68 7.53
C ILE A 117 -13.32 8.62 8.51
N PHE A 118 -14.48 8.03 8.25
CA PHE A 118 -15.01 6.86 8.92
C PHE A 118 -14.79 5.65 8.02
N LEU A 119 -14.11 4.64 8.55
CA LEU A 119 -13.68 3.47 7.79
C LEU A 119 -14.79 2.42 7.61
N GLY A 120 -16.02 2.67 8.08
CA GLY A 120 -17.23 1.98 7.62
C GLY A 120 -17.22 0.44 7.66
N GLY A 121 -16.48 -0.17 8.59
CA GLY A 121 -16.33 -1.63 8.69
C GLY A 121 -15.11 -2.24 7.98
N LEU A 122 -14.19 -1.42 7.44
CA LEU A 122 -12.89 -1.86 6.94
C LEU A 122 -11.99 -2.29 8.11
N SER A 123 -11.84 -3.59 8.32
CA SER A 123 -10.86 -4.14 9.28
C SER A 123 -9.48 -4.23 8.63
N SER A 124 -8.64 -3.20 8.81
CA SER A 124 -7.24 -3.28 8.37
C SER A 124 -6.43 -4.20 9.29
N ASN A 125 -5.55 -5.01 8.72
CA ASN A 125 -4.58 -5.79 9.49
C ASN A 125 -3.49 -4.89 10.08
N HIS A 126 -3.06 -3.89 9.32
CA HIS A 126 -2.05 -2.93 9.75
C HIS A 126 -2.38 -1.52 9.29
N SER A 127 -2.09 -0.55 10.17
CA SER A 127 -2.31 0.87 9.92
C SER A 127 -1.00 1.65 10.12
N TYR A 128 -0.76 2.62 9.23
CA TYR A 128 0.44 3.44 9.22
C TYR A 128 0.11 4.91 8.95
N ILE A 129 0.94 5.80 9.48
CA ILE A 129 0.91 7.24 9.21
C ILE A 129 2.25 7.68 8.60
N TRP A 130 2.22 8.58 7.64
CA TRP A 130 3.42 9.17 7.05
C TRP A 130 3.87 10.36 7.89
N GLU A 131 4.92 10.17 8.70
CA GLU A 131 5.50 11.22 9.53
C GLU A 131 7.03 11.12 9.51
N LYS A 132 7.69 12.29 9.43
CA LYS A 132 9.16 12.38 9.40
C LYS A 132 9.79 11.60 8.24
N GLY A 133 9.13 11.60 7.08
CA GLY A 133 9.64 10.97 5.85
C GLY A 133 9.59 9.44 5.83
N LYS A 134 8.85 8.80 6.74
CA LYS A 134 8.69 7.34 6.79
C LYS A 134 7.29 6.93 7.24
N TRP A 135 6.89 5.72 6.87
CA TRP A 135 5.70 5.07 7.42
C TRP A 135 5.97 4.66 8.86
N GLN A 136 5.15 5.16 9.79
CA GLN A 136 5.18 4.78 11.20
C GLN A 136 3.90 4.00 11.53
N PRO A 137 3.99 2.88 12.25
CA PRO A 137 2.80 2.14 12.66
C PRO A 137 1.93 3.01 13.57
N VAL A 138 0.62 2.96 13.39
CA VAL A 138 -0.34 3.68 14.22
C VAL A 138 -1.56 2.79 14.44
N THR A 139 -2.12 2.84 15.64
CA THR A 139 -3.41 2.19 15.91
C THR A 139 -4.51 3.19 15.58
N VAL A 140 -5.33 2.84 14.58
CA VAL A 140 -6.45 3.65 14.13
C VAL A 140 -7.73 2.97 14.60
N SER A 141 -8.64 3.75 15.19
CA SER A 141 -9.98 3.29 15.56
C SER A 141 -10.93 3.40 14.35
N ASP A 142 -12.22 3.58 14.56
CA ASP A 142 -13.21 3.65 13.47
C ASP A 142 -13.11 4.93 12.63
N SER A 143 -12.30 5.91 13.04
CA SER A 143 -12.13 7.17 12.31
C SER A 143 -10.73 7.76 12.38
N ILE A 144 -10.38 8.53 11.33
CA ILE A 144 -9.16 9.35 11.25
C ILE A 144 -9.49 10.79 10.93
N SER A 145 -8.65 11.70 11.43
CA SER A 145 -8.66 13.10 11.00
C SER A 145 -7.70 13.28 9.83
N LEU A 146 -8.20 13.87 8.74
CA LEU A 146 -7.43 14.10 7.51
C LEU A 146 -6.32 15.13 7.68
N GLY A 147 -6.35 16.00 8.71
CA GLY A 147 -5.52 17.20 8.92
C GLY A 147 -4.10 17.18 8.34
N GLN A 148 -3.98 17.36 7.02
CA GLN A 148 -2.77 17.26 6.20
C GLN A 148 -1.91 16.01 6.44
N LYS A 149 -2.52 14.93 6.92
CA LYS A 149 -1.85 13.66 7.23
C LYS A 149 -2.11 12.64 6.15
N THR A 150 -1.12 11.80 5.91
CA THR A 150 -1.28 10.65 5.00
C THR A 150 -1.31 9.38 5.81
N TYR A 151 -2.35 8.57 5.59
CA TYR A 151 -2.56 7.29 6.26
C TYR A 151 -2.50 6.16 5.24
N LYS A 152 -1.98 5.02 5.66
CA LYS A 152 -1.94 3.78 4.86
C LYS A 152 -2.50 2.63 5.69
N PHE A 153 -3.44 1.91 5.10
CA PHE A 153 -4.09 0.73 5.65
C PHE A 153 -3.75 -0.46 4.75
N VAL A 154 -3.33 -1.57 5.36
CA VAL A 154 -3.02 -2.81 4.67
C VAL A 154 -4.00 -3.88 5.15
N PHE A 155 -4.68 -4.52 4.20
CA PHE A 155 -5.67 -5.57 4.41
C PHE A 155 -5.09 -6.92 3.97
#